data_AF-A0A940YTX0-F1
#
_entry.id   AF-A0A940YTX0-F1
#
_cell.length_a   1.000
_cell.length_b   1.000
_cell.length_c   1.000
_cell.angle_alpha   90.00
_cell.angle_beta   90.00
_cell.angle_gamma   90.00
#
_symmetry.space_group_name_H-M   'P 1'
#
loop_
_entity.id
_entity.type
_entity.pdbx_description
1 polymer ?
#
loop_
_entity_poly.entity_id
_entity_poly.type
_entity_poly.pdbx_seq_one_letter_code
_entity_poly.pdbx_strand_id
1 'polypeptide(L)'
;MKRRHWLVGCLACPVALCAAEATLEVNQANQAELEMLPGVGPALSEAILAERRRGGPFPDWRALQRRVKGLGPATARRLSQAGLRVNGVAY
;
A
#
# COMPACT_ATOMS: atom_id res chain seq x y z
N MET A 1 -50.40 -21.25 28.29
CA MET A 1 -50.06 -19.81 28.21
C MET A 1 -48.55 -19.67 27.93
N LYS A 2 -48.11 -18.51 27.43
CA LYS A 2 -46.96 -18.27 26.53
C LYS A 2 -45.57 -18.73 27.05
N ARG A 3 -44.82 -19.38 26.15
CA ARG A 3 -43.40 -19.76 26.25
C ARG A 3 -42.52 -18.49 26.19
N ARG A 4 -41.59 -18.31 27.12
CA ARG A 4 -40.60 -17.20 27.11
C ARG A 4 -39.21 -17.79 26.95
N HIS A 5 -38.80 -17.94 25.69
CA HIS A 5 -37.44 -18.26 25.28
C HIS A 5 -36.59 -17.00 25.46
N TRP A 6 -35.59 -17.04 26.34
CA TRP A 6 -34.58 -15.99 26.43
C TRP A 6 -33.46 -16.33 25.45
N LEU A 7 -33.32 -15.47 24.46
CA LEU A 7 -32.30 -15.50 23.42
C LEU A 7 -30.99 -14.90 23.97
N VAL A 8 -29.90 -15.61 23.67
CA VAL A 8 -28.64 -15.06 23.14
C VAL A 8 -27.88 -14.07 24.03
N GLY A 9 -26.93 -14.60 24.80
CA GLY A 9 -25.76 -13.84 25.26
C GLY A 9 -24.66 -13.93 24.20
N CYS A 10 -24.66 -13.01 23.24
CA CYS A 10 -23.57 -12.88 22.28
C CYS A 10 -22.42 -12.12 22.95
N LEU A 11 -21.38 -12.85 23.39
CA LEU A 11 -20.10 -12.27 23.81
C LEU A 11 -19.39 -11.72 22.56
N ALA A 12 -19.67 -10.46 22.23
CA ALA A 12 -18.90 -9.72 21.24
C ALA A 12 -17.52 -9.41 21.83
N CYS A 13 -16.52 -10.22 21.45
CA CYS A 13 -15.12 -9.94 21.70
C CYS A 13 -14.67 -8.89 20.67
N PRO A 14 -14.27 -7.67 21.05
CA PRO A 14 -13.71 -6.74 20.08
C PRO A 14 -12.34 -7.26 19.67
N VAL A 15 -12.23 -7.81 18.46
CA VAL A 15 -10.94 -8.11 17.86
C VAL A 15 -10.27 -6.78 17.57
N ALA A 16 -9.34 -6.38 18.45
CA ALA A 16 -8.44 -5.28 18.18
C ALA A 16 -7.58 -5.67 16.97
N LEU A 17 -7.93 -5.15 15.79
CA LEU A 17 -7.03 -5.17 14.64
C LEU A 17 -5.83 -4.30 15.00
N CYS A 18 -4.74 -4.92 15.45
CA CYS A 18 -3.43 -4.31 15.37
C CYS A 18 -3.18 -4.04 13.88
N ALA A 19 -3.34 -2.77 13.47
CA ALA A 19 -2.89 -2.30 12.18
C ALA A 19 -1.36 -2.35 12.19
N ALA A 20 -0.80 -3.52 11.88
CA ALA A 20 0.58 -3.58 11.42
C ALA A 20 0.62 -2.69 10.17
N GLU A 21 1.34 -1.58 10.25
CA GLU A 21 1.64 -0.75 9.08
C GLU A 21 2.39 -1.64 8.09
N ALA A 22 1.64 -2.25 7.17
CA ALA A 22 2.18 -3.13 6.17
C ALA A 22 3.04 -2.29 5.23
N THR A 23 4.36 -2.41 5.38
CA THR A 23 5.29 -1.79 4.46
C THR A 23 5.17 -2.46 3.10
N LEU A 24 5.01 -1.67 2.04
CA LEU A 24 4.90 -2.17 0.68
C LEU A 24 6.22 -1.93 -0.06
N GLU A 25 6.83 -3.00 -0.58
CA GLU A 25 8.07 -2.90 -1.36
C GLU A 25 7.79 -2.65 -2.84
N VAL A 26 8.24 -1.51 -3.41
CA VAL A 26 7.97 -1.14 -4.81
C VAL A 26 8.46 -2.18 -5.82
N ASN A 27 9.52 -2.92 -5.50
CA ASN A 27 10.13 -3.90 -6.39
C ASN A 27 9.36 -5.23 -6.40
N GLN A 28 8.44 -5.44 -5.44
CA GLN A 28 7.65 -6.65 -5.29
C GLN A 28 6.15 -6.39 -5.48
N ALA A 29 5.71 -5.14 -5.26
CA ALA A 29 4.32 -4.74 -5.33
C ALA A 29 3.68 -5.05 -6.70
N ASN A 30 2.45 -5.53 -6.67
CA ASN A 30 1.58 -5.65 -7.83
C ASN A 30 0.78 -4.35 -8.05
N GLN A 31 -0.01 -4.30 -9.13
CA GLN A 31 -0.78 -3.11 -9.50
C GLN A 31 -1.79 -2.71 -8.41
N ALA A 32 -2.58 -3.66 -7.92
CA ALA A 32 -3.60 -3.41 -6.91
C ALA A 32 -2.98 -2.90 -5.61
N GLU A 33 -1.85 -3.47 -5.18
CA GLU A 33 -1.13 -3.03 -4.00
C GLU A 33 -0.61 -1.60 -4.13
N LEU A 34 -0.07 -1.24 -5.29
CA LEU A 34 0.35 0.13 -5.56
C LEU A 34 -0.83 1.09 -5.50
N GLU A 35 -1.98 0.71 -6.06
CA GLU A 35 -3.21 1.53 -6.09
C GLU A 35 -3.89 1.67 -4.73
N MET A 36 -3.59 0.81 -3.75
CA MET A 36 -4.01 1.02 -2.36
C MET A 36 -3.30 2.21 -1.72
N LEU A 37 -2.13 2.63 -2.24
CA LEU A 37 -1.44 3.80 -1.73
C LEU A 37 -2.21 5.07 -2.11
N PRO A 38 -2.32 6.04 -1.19
CA PRO A 38 -3.10 7.23 -1.43
C PRO A 38 -2.53 7.96 -2.66
N GLY A 39 -3.41 8.40 -3.57
CA GLY A 39 -3.03 9.15 -4.77
C GLY A 39 -2.14 8.39 -5.76
N VAL A 40 -2.08 7.05 -5.67
CA VAL A 40 -1.64 6.19 -6.76
C VAL A 40 -2.90 5.69 -7.47
N GLY A 41 -3.10 6.13 -8.70
CA GLY A 41 -4.15 5.60 -9.58
C GLY A 41 -3.57 4.70 -10.67
N PRO A 42 -4.42 4.16 -11.56
CA PRO A 42 -4.04 3.24 -12.63
C PRO A 42 -2.87 3.76 -13.49
N ALA A 43 -2.87 5.04 -13.84
CA ALA A 43 -1.80 5.62 -14.64
C ALA A 43 -0.42 5.57 -13.95
N LEU A 44 -0.38 5.78 -12.62
CA LEU A 44 0.89 5.81 -11.88
C LEU A 44 1.36 4.39 -11.54
N SER A 45 0.45 3.49 -11.15
CA SER A 45 0.77 2.08 -10.90
C SER A 45 1.27 1.39 -12.18
N GLU A 46 0.61 1.60 -13.31
CA GLU A 46 1.05 1.09 -14.61
C GLU A 46 2.41 1.64 -15.03
N ALA A 47 2.67 2.93 -14.83
CA ALA A 47 3.97 3.54 -15.13
C ALA A 47 5.09 2.93 -14.28
N ILE A 48 4.86 2.70 -12.98
CA ILE A 48 5.83 2.03 -12.09
C ILE A 48 6.14 0.62 -12.60
N LEU A 49 5.12 -0.17 -12.93
CA LEU A 49 5.28 -1.54 -13.39
C LEU A 49 5.95 -1.61 -14.77
N ALA A 50 5.56 -0.73 -15.70
CA ALA A 50 6.15 -0.64 -17.03
C ALA A 50 7.64 -0.29 -16.94
N GLU A 51 7.99 0.71 -16.13
CA GLU A 51 9.38 1.06 -15.90
C GLU A 51 10.14 -0.09 -15.26
N ARG A 52 9.60 -0.73 -14.22
CA ARG A 52 10.22 -1.90 -13.56
C ARG A 52 10.49 -3.04 -14.56
N ARG A 53 9.54 -3.32 -15.47
CA ARG A 53 9.72 -4.32 -16.54
C ARG A 53 10.81 -3.93 -17.53
N ARG A 54 10.86 -2.66 -17.94
CA ARG A 54 11.77 -2.15 -18.98
C ARG A 54 13.22 -2.00 -18.48
N GLY A 55 13.41 -1.49 -17.26
CA GLY A 55 14.74 -1.14 -16.74
C GLY A 55 15.15 -1.91 -15.50
N GLY A 56 14.42 -2.97 -15.15
CA GLY A 56 14.65 -3.76 -13.94
C GLY A 56 14.26 -3.05 -12.64
N PRO A 57 14.59 -3.65 -11.48
CA PRO A 57 14.28 -3.13 -10.16
C PRO A 57 14.80 -1.70 -9.94
N PHE A 58 14.14 -0.95 -9.06
CA PHE A 58 14.59 0.36 -8.63
C PHE A 58 15.66 0.20 -7.53
N PRO A 59 16.89 0.69 -7.72
CA PRO A 59 17.93 0.63 -6.69
C PRO A 59 17.65 1.58 -5.52
N ASP A 60 17.01 2.72 -5.80
CA ASP A 60 16.72 3.76 -4.82
C ASP A 60 15.52 4.62 -5.26
N TRP A 61 15.09 5.50 -4.36
CA TRP A 61 14.02 6.46 -4.63
C TRP A 61 14.34 7.47 -5.74
N ARG A 62 15.61 7.82 -5.96
CA ARG A 62 16.00 8.75 -7.03
C ARG A 62 15.80 8.11 -8.40
N ALA A 63 16.07 6.82 -8.53
CA ALA A 63 15.80 6.05 -9.73
C ALA A 63 14.30 5.89 -9.98
N LEU A 64 13.52 5.64 -8.93
CA LEU A 64 12.05 5.59 -9.03
C LEU A 64 11.49 6.94 -9.54
N GLN A 65 11.85 8.06 -8.89
CA GLN A 65 11.41 9.41 -9.30
C GLN A 65 11.87 9.79 -10.72
N ARG A 66 13.10 9.42 -11.11
CA ARG A 66 13.62 9.74 -12.44
C ARG A 66 12.90 8.98 -13.55
N ARG A 67 12.52 7.73 -13.29
CA ARG A 67 11.91 6.83 -14.28
C ARG A 67 10.39 7.02 -14.38
N VAL A 68 9.73 7.31 -13.27
CA VAL A 68 8.27 7.39 -13.19
C VAL A 68 7.82 8.85 -13.20
N LYS A 69 7.25 9.30 -14.32
CA LYS A 69 6.70 10.65 -14.48
C LYS A 69 5.55 10.89 -13.48
N GLY A 70 5.54 12.05 -12.85
CA GLY A 70 4.54 12.41 -11.83
C GLY A 70 4.89 11.98 -10.40
N LEU A 71 5.97 11.22 -10.21
CA LEU A 71 6.51 10.86 -8.90
C LEU A 71 7.60 11.86 -8.50
N GLY A 72 7.19 13.08 -8.11
CA GLY A 72 8.09 14.10 -7.57
C GLY A 72 8.35 13.93 -6.06
N PRO A 73 9.19 14.78 -5.44
CA PRO A 73 9.55 14.67 -4.02
C PRO A 73 8.38 14.68 -3.05
N ALA A 74 7.37 15.50 -3.31
CA ALA A 74 6.16 15.56 -2.48
C ALA A 74 5.36 14.25 -2.55
N THR A 75 5.21 13.67 -3.75
CA THR A 75 4.56 12.39 -3.95
C THR A 75 5.35 11.27 -3.29
N ALA A 76 6.67 11.19 -3.52
CA ALA A 76 7.53 10.17 -2.92
C ALA A 76 7.44 10.15 -1.39
N ARG A 77 7.50 11.34 -0.76
CA ARG A 77 7.38 11.48 0.70
C ARG A 77 6.02 11.01 1.22
N ARG A 78 4.94 11.35 0.51
CA ARG A 78 3.57 10.93 0.86
C ARG A 78 3.37 9.42 0.71
N LEU A 79 3.95 8.82 -0.34
CA LEU A 79 3.91 7.37 -0.54
C LEU A 79 4.72 6.64 0.53
N SER A 80 5.90 7.17 0.89
CA SER A 80 6.72 6.58 1.95
C SER A 80 6.06 6.68 3.32
N GLN A 81 5.36 7.78 3.62
CA GLN A 81 4.53 7.92 4.83
C GLN A 81 3.38 6.91 4.84
N ALA A 82 2.84 6.56 3.67
CA ALA A 82 1.83 5.52 3.51
C ALA A 82 2.41 4.09 3.50
N GLY A 83 3.70 3.93 3.77
CA GLY A 83 4.35 2.62 3.90
C GLY A 83 5.07 2.11 2.67
N LEU A 84 5.10 2.84 1.54
CA LEU A 84 5.90 2.44 0.38
C LEU A 84 7.40 2.52 0.71
N ARG A 85 8.15 1.50 0.28
CA ARG A 85 9.59 1.38 0.46
C ARG A 85 10.27 1.05 -0.86
N VAL A 86 11.55 1.40 -0.94
CA VAL A 86 12.45 0.98 -2.03
C VAL A 86 13.62 0.24 -1.41
N ASN A 87 13.64 -1.09 -1.52
CA ASN A 87 14.66 -1.94 -0.90
C ASN A 87 14.73 -1.73 0.62
N GLY A 88 13.57 -1.62 1.29
CA GLY A 88 13.45 -1.36 2.73
C GLY A 88 13.59 0.11 3.14
N VAL A 89 13.99 0.99 2.22
CA VAL A 89 14.32 2.39 2.53
C VAL A 89 13.08 3.29 2.39
N ALA A 90 12.83 4.13 3.39
CA ALA A 90 11.86 5.23 3.33
C ALA A 90 12.42 6.42 2.54
N TYR A 91 11.54 7.29 2.02
CA TYR A 91 11.91 8.48 1.25
C TYR A 91 12.35 9.65 2.13
#